data_AF-A0A2T4JG54-F1
#
_entry.id   AF-A0A2T4JG54-F1
#
_cell.length_a   1.000
_cell.length_b   1.000
_cell.length_c   1.000
_cell.angle_alpha   90.00
_cell.angle_beta   90.00
_cell.angle_gamma   90.00
#
_symmetry.space_group_name_H-M   'P 1'
#
loop_
_entity.id
_entity.type
_entity.pdbx_description
1 polymer ?
#
loop_
_entity_poly.entity_id
_entity_poly.type
_entity_poly.pdbx_seq_one_letter_code
_entity_poly.pdbx_strand_id
1 'polypeptide(L)'
;GLVFFNEVVSEAARAGDAAPLIKSVVAKTQSEGFGVIRENSEPWVADLNARIGSLQKRAKDLKSVTDFDTDEYRRQAKDFYSDLRESWERAVEEVLFRKTVQRFVPDVKTQSLKEVTVTDEDYRTIYFAMKRASERSGHDMSAGRDLPQPSPDEMAADLKALDDFRIEIDKRKKATSAARSALENPVGAKLI
;
A
#
# COMPACT_ATOMS: atom_id res chain seq x y z
N GLY A 1 -2.16 -21.58 5.31
CA GLY A 1 -2.37 -20.35 4.52
C GLY A 1 -2.21 -19.13 5.41
N LEU A 2 -1.98 -17.94 4.84
CA LEU A 2 -1.73 -16.72 5.62
C LEU A 2 -2.90 -16.34 6.56
N VAL A 3 -4.14 -16.66 6.15
CA VAL A 3 -5.35 -16.53 6.99
C VAL A 3 -5.23 -17.38 8.26
N PHE A 4 -5.03 -18.69 8.11
CA PHE A 4 -4.86 -19.62 9.24
C PHE A 4 -3.72 -19.20 10.18
N PHE A 5 -2.60 -18.72 9.62
CA PHE A 5 -1.50 -18.20 10.43
C PHE A 5 -1.93 -16.98 11.26
N ASN A 6 -2.63 -16.00 10.66
CA ASN A 6 -3.09 -14.82 11.38
C ASN A 6 -4.21 -15.13 12.40
N GLU A 7 -5.05 -16.13 12.14
CA GLU A 7 -6.03 -16.64 13.11
C GLU A 7 -5.31 -17.23 14.33
N VAL A 8 -4.33 -18.11 14.12
CA VAL A 8 -3.54 -18.71 15.21
C VAL A 8 -2.80 -17.64 16.01
N VAL A 9 -2.23 -16.62 15.36
CA VAL A 9 -1.60 -15.48 16.05
C VAL A 9 -2.61 -14.65 16.85
N SER A 10 -3.79 -14.40 16.30
CA SER A 10 -4.86 -13.65 16.97
C SER A 10 -5.35 -14.38 18.21
N GLU A 11 -5.59 -15.69 18.09
CA GLU A 11 -6.04 -16.53 19.20
C GLU A 11 -4.95 -16.69 20.27
N ALA A 12 -3.68 -16.82 19.88
CA ALA A 12 -2.55 -16.83 20.82
C ALA A 12 -2.44 -15.51 21.60
N ALA A 13 -2.65 -14.36 20.94
CA ALA A 13 -2.67 -13.06 21.58
C ALA A 13 -3.86 -12.89 22.55
N ARG A 14 -5.03 -13.46 22.22
CA ARG A 14 -6.22 -13.50 23.10
C ARG A 14 -6.04 -14.40 24.32
N ALA A 15 -5.34 -15.52 24.15
CA ALA A 15 -5.13 -16.52 25.19
C ALA A 15 -4.08 -16.12 26.26
N GLY A 16 -3.32 -15.05 26.03
CA GLY A 16 -2.52 -14.42 27.09
C GLY A 16 -1.09 -14.93 27.28
N ASP A 17 -0.48 -15.59 26.29
CA ASP A 17 0.95 -15.96 26.35
C ASP A 17 1.69 -15.57 25.06
N ALA A 18 2.69 -14.70 25.22
CA ALA A 18 3.54 -14.18 24.15
C ALA A 18 4.57 -15.23 23.70
N ALA A 19 4.12 -16.25 22.96
CA ALA A 19 5.03 -17.12 22.25
C ALA A 19 5.83 -16.29 21.22
N PRO A 20 7.17 -16.41 21.16
CA PRO A 20 7.98 -15.66 20.22
C PRO A 20 7.56 -16.02 18.79
N LEU A 21 7.03 -15.03 18.08
CA LEU A 21 6.54 -15.22 16.73
C LEU A 21 7.70 -15.21 15.74
N ILE A 22 8.04 -16.38 15.20
CA ILE A 22 9.00 -16.49 14.09
C ILE A 22 8.21 -16.60 12.79
N LYS A 23 8.30 -15.55 11.96
CA LYS A 23 7.72 -15.53 10.61
C LYS A 23 8.78 -15.91 9.59
N SER A 24 8.66 -17.12 9.07
CA SER A 24 9.52 -17.62 7.99
C SER A 24 8.70 -17.75 6.73
N VAL A 25 9.18 -17.12 5.65
CA VAL A 25 8.54 -17.18 4.35
C VAL A 25 9.42 -17.91 3.36
N VAL A 26 8.81 -18.89 2.70
CA VAL A 26 9.43 -19.64 1.61
C VAL A 26 9.03 -18.97 0.31
N ALA A 27 9.97 -18.26 -0.30
CA ALA A 27 9.77 -17.62 -1.60
C ALA A 27 10.47 -18.42 -2.71
N LYS A 28 9.94 -18.28 -3.93
CA LYS A 28 10.61 -18.73 -5.15
C LYS A 28 11.28 -17.51 -5.79
N THR A 29 12.60 -17.56 -5.99
CA THR A 29 13.34 -16.51 -6.71
C THR A 29 13.81 -17.05 -8.06
N GLN A 30 13.94 -16.17 -9.07
CA GLN A 30 14.45 -16.58 -10.38
C GLN A 30 15.92 -17.03 -10.34
N SER A 31 16.69 -16.56 -9.35
CA SER A 31 18.13 -16.86 -9.21
C SER A 31 18.45 -18.10 -8.39
N GLU A 32 17.63 -18.46 -7.38
CA GLU A 32 17.97 -19.52 -6.41
C GLU A 32 16.94 -20.67 -6.38
N GLY A 33 15.84 -20.57 -7.13
CA GLY A 33 14.84 -21.63 -7.22
C GLY A 33 13.86 -21.65 -6.04
N PHE A 34 13.37 -22.85 -5.67
CA PHE A 34 12.48 -23.05 -4.52
C PHE A 34 13.28 -23.17 -3.22
N GLY A 35 12.76 -22.64 -2.11
CA GLY A 35 13.34 -22.88 -0.78
C GLY A 35 14.13 -21.72 -0.18
N VAL A 36 14.02 -20.50 -0.73
CA VAL A 36 14.63 -19.32 -0.11
C VAL A 36 13.81 -18.96 1.14
N ILE A 37 14.36 -19.27 2.32
CA ILE A 37 13.79 -18.87 3.61
C ILE A 37 14.20 -17.44 3.88
N ARG A 38 13.21 -16.55 3.84
CA ARG A 38 13.36 -15.14 4.19
C ARG A 38 12.69 -14.92 5.55
N GLU A 39 13.50 -14.68 6.56
CA GLU A 39 13.01 -14.26 7.88
C GLU A 39 12.65 -12.78 7.81
N ASN A 40 11.43 -12.43 8.24
CA ASN A 40 10.94 -11.04 8.35
C ASN A 40 11.07 -10.17 7.07
N SER A 41 11.22 -10.78 5.90
CA SER A 41 11.48 -10.09 4.62
C SER A 41 10.46 -10.50 3.56
N GLU A 42 9.20 -10.40 3.97
CA GLU A 42 8.03 -10.55 3.12
C GLU A 42 7.83 -9.29 2.27
N PRO A 43 7.92 -9.34 0.93
CA PRO A 43 7.66 -8.18 0.07
C PRO A 43 6.24 -7.62 0.26
N TRP A 44 5.28 -8.47 0.65
CA TRP A 44 3.91 -8.09 0.98
C TRP A 44 3.71 -7.58 2.42
N VAL A 45 4.75 -7.52 3.26
CA VAL A 45 4.70 -6.93 4.62
C VAL A 45 5.34 -5.55 4.66
N ALA A 46 6.08 -5.16 3.63
CA ALA A 46 6.59 -3.79 3.53
C ALA A 46 5.43 -2.79 3.66
N ASP A 47 5.54 -1.93 4.67
CA ASP A 47 4.61 -0.83 4.86
C ASP A 47 4.66 0.13 3.67
N LEU A 48 3.66 1.01 3.57
CA LEU A 48 3.58 1.94 2.45
C LEU A 48 4.86 2.79 2.28
N ASN A 49 5.52 3.19 3.37
CA ASN A 49 6.71 4.05 3.29
C ASN A 49 7.90 3.29 2.69
N ALA A 50 8.12 2.03 3.09
CA ALA A 50 9.15 1.18 2.51
C ALA A 50 8.91 0.94 1.01
N ARG A 51 7.64 0.76 0.61
CA ARG A 51 7.26 0.62 -0.81
C ARG A 51 7.53 1.90 -1.61
N ILE A 52 7.13 3.06 -1.08
CA ILE A 52 7.44 4.36 -1.69
C ILE A 52 8.96 4.53 -1.83
N GLY A 53 9.74 4.23 -0.79
CA GLY A 53 11.21 4.33 -0.84
C GLY A 53 11.84 3.43 -1.90
N SER A 54 11.36 2.19 -2.04
CA SER A 54 11.80 1.28 -3.09
C SER A 54 11.49 1.82 -4.49
N LEU A 55 10.26 2.28 -4.72
CA LEU A 55 9.83 2.86 -6.00
C LEU A 55 10.60 4.15 -6.32
N GLN A 56 10.87 5.00 -5.32
CA GLN A 56 11.68 6.21 -5.49
C GLN A 56 13.09 5.87 -5.96
N LYS A 57 13.72 4.85 -5.36
CA LYS A 57 15.03 4.37 -5.78
C LYS A 57 14.99 3.85 -7.22
N ARG A 58 14.01 3.01 -7.57
CA ARG A 58 13.83 2.49 -8.93
C ARG A 58 13.69 3.61 -9.96
N ALA A 59 12.80 4.59 -9.71
CA ALA A 59 12.62 5.72 -10.60
C ALA A 59 13.90 6.54 -10.76
N LYS A 60 14.70 6.70 -9.70
CA LYS A 60 16.00 7.38 -9.74
C LYS A 60 17.01 6.62 -10.59
N ASP A 61 17.13 5.30 -10.41
CA ASP A 61 18.08 4.48 -11.14
C ASP A 61 17.78 4.49 -12.65
N LEU A 62 16.49 4.48 -13.01
CA LEU A 62 16.02 4.59 -14.39
C LEU A 62 16.29 5.93 -15.08
N LYS A 63 16.61 7.01 -14.34
CA LYS A 63 16.92 8.33 -14.95
C LYS A 63 18.14 8.29 -15.88
N SER A 64 19.01 7.30 -15.70
CA SER A 64 20.19 7.10 -16.54
C SER A 64 19.88 6.46 -17.89
N VAL A 65 18.68 5.88 -18.06
CA VAL A 65 18.25 5.22 -19.30
C VAL A 65 17.80 6.28 -20.29
N THR A 66 18.31 6.22 -21.52
CA THR A 66 17.93 7.13 -22.62
C THR A 66 17.16 6.44 -23.75
N ASP A 67 17.17 5.11 -23.78
CA ASP A 67 16.42 4.29 -24.74
C ASP A 67 15.28 3.55 -24.05
N PHE A 68 14.05 3.99 -24.33
CA PHE A 68 12.82 3.44 -23.73
C PHE A 68 12.19 2.33 -24.58
N ASP A 69 12.74 2.03 -25.76
CA ASP A 69 12.22 1.03 -26.69
C ASP A 69 12.83 -0.35 -26.47
N THR A 70 13.70 -0.51 -25.48
CA THR A 70 14.25 -1.81 -25.11
C THR A 70 13.22 -2.66 -24.37
N ASP A 71 13.22 -3.97 -24.62
CA ASP A 71 12.37 -4.90 -23.87
C ASP A 71 12.70 -4.92 -22.38
N GLU A 72 13.94 -4.60 -22.03
CA GLU A 72 14.36 -4.45 -20.64
C GLU A 72 13.67 -3.25 -19.97
N TYR A 73 13.65 -2.09 -20.64
CA TYR A 73 12.95 -0.93 -20.12
C TYR A 73 11.44 -1.18 -19.99
N ARG A 74 10.84 -1.83 -21.00
CA ARG A 74 9.42 -2.23 -20.96
C ARG A 74 9.10 -3.09 -19.75
N ARG A 75 9.95 -4.08 -19.42
CA ARG A 75 9.81 -4.91 -18.21
C ARG A 75 9.93 -4.07 -16.94
N GLN A 76 10.97 -3.24 -16.83
CA GLN A 76 11.22 -2.40 -15.66
C GLN A 76 10.07 -1.41 -15.40
N ALA A 77 9.53 -0.80 -16.45
CA ALA A 77 8.38 0.09 -16.39
C ALA A 77 7.12 -0.65 -15.92
N LYS A 78 6.84 -1.82 -16.51
CA LYS A 78 5.70 -2.65 -16.11
C LYS A 78 5.77 -3.09 -14.65
N ASP A 79 6.95 -3.54 -14.21
CA ASP A 79 7.17 -3.95 -12.82
C ASP A 79 7.01 -2.74 -11.87
N PHE A 80 7.36 -1.53 -12.32
CA PHE A 80 7.21 -0.32 -11.52
C PHE A 80 5.73 -0.01 -11.30
N TYR A 81 4.92 -0.05 -12.37
CA TYR A 81 3.50 0.24 -12.27
C TYR A 81 2.70 -0.89 -11.60
N SER A 82 3.18 -2.13 -11.65
CA SER A 82 2.64 -3.24 -10.88
C SER A 82 2.81 -2.97 -9.37
N ASP A 83 4.03 -2.66 -8.94
CA ASP A 83 4.33 -2.31 -7.54
C ASP A 83 3.62 -1.02 -7.10
N LEU A 84 3.50 -0.02 -7.98
CA LEU A 84 2.78 1.22 -7.68
C LEU A 84 1.28 0.95 -7.47
N ARG A 85 0.67 0.11 -8.30
CA ARG A 85 -0.73 -0.30 -8.13
C ARG A 85 -0.94 -1.00 -6.77
N GLU A 86 -0.07 -1.96 -6.42
CA GLU A 86 -0.13 -2.60 -5.10
C GLU A 86 0.06 -1.60 -3.96
N SER A 87 0.90 -0.59 -4.16
CA SER A 87 1.14 0.45 -3.16
C SER A 87 -0.08 1.37 -2.97
N TRP A 88 -0.86 1.61 -4.03
CA TRP A 88 -2.17 2.26 -3.90
C TRP A 88 -3.17 1.42 -3.11
N GLU A 89 -3.23 0.11 -3.34
CA GLU A 89 -4.07 -0.80 -2.54
C GLU A 89 -3.66 -0.76 -1.05
N ARG A 90 -2.35 -0.75 -0.79
CA ARG A 90 -1.76 -0.60 0.55
C ARG A 90 -2.11 0.74 1.19
N ALA A 91 -2.09 1.84 0.44
CA ALA A 91 -2.47 3.16 0.95
C ALA A 91 -3.95 3.25 1.31
N VAL A 92 -4.84 2.64 0.53
CA VAL A 92 -6.26 2.56 0.88
C VAL A 92 -6.44 1.79 2.19
N GLU A 93 -5.77 0.64 2.35
CA GLU A 93 -5.90 -0.18 3.55
C GLU A 93 -5.29 0.49 4.80
N GLU A 94 -4.05 0.94 4.72
CA GLU A 94 -3.27 1.39 5.88
C GLU A 94 -3.51 2.86 6.23
N VAL A 95 -3.75 3.70 5.21
CA VAL A 95 -3.79 5.15 5.37
C VAL A 95 -5.23 5.65 5.31
N LEU A 96 -5.98 5.38 4.25
CA LEU A 96 -7.36 5.86 4.11
C LEU A 96 -8.29 5.22 5.14
N PHE A 97 -8.26 3.88 5.24
CA PHE A 97 -9.09 3.13 6.19
C PHE A 97 -8.43 2.90 7.55
N ARG A 98 -7.21 3.39 7.78
CA ARG A 98 -6.54 3.32 9.08
C ARG A 98 -6.52 1.89 9.65
N LYS A 99 -6.29 0.91 8.77
CA LYS A 99 -6.26 -0.51 9.13
C LYS A 99 -7.57 -1.02 9.75
N THR A 100 -8.70 -0.33 9.50
CA THR A 100 -10.04 -0.75 9.97
C THR A 100 -10.39 -2.12 9.42
N VAL A 101 -10.11 -2.33 8.13
CA VAL A 101 -10.21 -3.62 7.45
C VAL A 101 -8.83 -3.90 6.86
N GLN A 102 -8.30 -5.08 7.09
CA GLN A 102 -7.00 -5.51 6.56
C GLN A 102 -7.10 -6.89 5.95
N ARG A 103 -6.39 -7.12 4.84
CA ARG A 103 -6.35 -8.47 4.25
C ARG A 103 -5.77 -9.46 5.26
N PHE A 104 -6.40 -10.62 5.34
CA PHE A 104 -5.97 -11.74 6.19
C PHE A 104 -6.03 -11.45 7.69
N VAL A 105 -6.62 -10.35 8.13
CA VAL A 105 -6.92 -10.09 9.55
C VAL A 105 -8.42 -10.32 9.73
N PRO A 106 -8.85 -11.26 10.60
CA PRO A 106 -10.28 -11.56 10.77
C PRO A 106 -11.04 -10.42 11.46
N ASP A 107 -10.35 -9.65 12.31
CA ASP A 107 -10.97 -8.60 13.10
C ASP A 107 -11.14 -7.31 12.29
N VAL A 108 -12.35 -6.73 12.38
CA VAL A 108 -12.62 -5.35 11.96
C VAL A 108 -12.30 -4.40 13.13
N LYS A 109 -11.33 -3.49 12.96
CA LYS A 109 -10.88 -2.57 14.01
C LYS A 109 -11.78 -1.34 14.09
N THR A 110 -12.98 -1.50 14.65
CA THR A 110 -14.00 -0.45 14.73
C THR A 110 -13.51 0.85 15.39
N GLN A 111 -12.61 0.77 16.38
CA GLN A 111 -12.02 1.96 17.00
C GLN A 111 -11.15 2.79 16.05
N SER A 112 -10.56 2.19 15.00
CA SER A 112 -9.80 2.93 13.98
C SER A 112 -10.70 3.89 13.18
N LEU A 113 -12.01 3.64 13.12
CA LEU A 113 -12.94 4.52 12.45
C LEU A 113 -12.90 5.94 13.00
N LYS A 114 -12.46 6.19 14.24
CA LYS A 114 -12.29 7.55 14.77
C LYS A 114 -11.34 8.43 13.94
N GLU A 115 -10.47 7.82 13.13
CA GLU A 115 -9.49 8.50 12.29
C GLU A 115 -9.87 8.52 10.79
N VAL A 116 -10.95 7.85 10.40
CA VAL A 116 -11.29 7.62 8.98
C VAL A 116 -12.23 8.69 8.43
N THR A 117 -11.83 9.37 7.37
CA THR A 117 -12.73 10.22 6.56
C THR A 117 -12.40 10.00 5.09
N VAL A 118 -13.41 9.67 4.29
CA VAL A 118 -13.29 9.51 2.84
C VAL A 118 -14.11 10.61 2.18
N THR A 119 -13.47 11.39 1.31
CA THR A 119 -14.12 12.43 0.51
C THR A 119 -14.22 12.03 -0.95
N ASP A 120 -15.05 12.73 -1.72
CA ASP A 120 -15.15 12.53 -3.16
C ASP A 120 -13.81 12.78 -3.87
N GLU A 121 -12.99 13.70 -3.35
CA GLU A 121 -11.66 13.97 -3.89
C GLU A 121 -10.69 12.81 -3.64
N ASP A 122 -10.79 12.14 -2.49
CA ASP A 122 -9.98 10.94 -2.23
C ASP A 122 -10.35 9.83 -3.22
N TYR A 123 -11.65 9.60 -3.42
CA TYR A 123 -12.14 8.63 -4.41
C TYR A 123 -11.67 8.98 -5.82
N ARG A 124 -11.80 10.24 -6.23
CA ARG A 124 -11.35 10.74 -7.53
C ARG A 124 -9.85 10.47 -7.72
N THR A 125 -9.03 10.82 -6.74
CA THR A 125 -7.57 10.63 -6.77
C THR A 125 -7.24 9.14 -6.94
N ILE A 126 -7.80 8.28 -6.10
CA ILE A 126 -7.57 6.83 -6.15
C ILE A 126 -8.02 6.25 -7.50
N TYR A 127 -9.19 6.65 -8.00
CA TYR A 127 -9.73 6.14 -9.26
C TYR A 127 -8.78 6.42 -10.43
N PHE A 128 -8.34 7.67 -10.59
CA PHE A 128 -7.44 8.04 -11.69
C PHE A 128 -6.05 7.44 -11.52
N ALA A 129 -5.51 7.40 -10.30
CA ALA A 129 -4.20 6.81 -10.05
C ALA A 129 -4.20 5.29 -10.29
N MET A 130 -5.24 4.58 -9.84
CA MET A 130 -5.41 3.15 -10.12
C MET A 130 -5.60 2.89 -11.60
N LYS A 131 -6.38 3.72 -12.31
CA LYS A 131 -6.54 3.60 -13.77
C LYS A 131 -5.19 3.75 -14.49
N ARG A 132 -4.44 4.81 -14.18
CA ARG A 132 -3.10 5.07 -14.71
C ARG A 132 -2.14 3.90 -14.45
N ALA A 133 -2.12 3.37 -13.23
CA ALA A 133 -1.25 2.24 -12.89
C ALA A 133 -1.66 0.95 -13.61
N SER A 134 -2.96 0.69 -13.74
CA SER A 134 -3.48 -0.50 -14.43
C SER A 134 -3.19 -0.51 -15.93
N GLU A 135 -3.30 0.66 -16.56
CA GLU A 135 -2.98 0.84 -17.99
C GLU A 135 -1.51 0.53 -18.30
N ARG A 136 -0.64 0.60 -17.29
CA ARG A 136 0.82 0.44 -17.42
C ARG A 136 1.38 -0.83 -16.78
N SER A 137 0.57 -1.56 -16.00
CA SER A 137 0.95 -2.85 -15.39
C SER A 137 0.39 -4.08 -16.12
N GLY A 138 -0.52 -3.89 -17.09
CA GLY A 138 -1.18 -4.98 -17.82
C GLY A 138 -0.20 -5.97 -18.49
N HIS A 139 -0.53 -7.27 -18.45
CA HIS A 139 0.28 -8.34 -19.05
C HIS A 139 0.04 -8.52 -20.55
N ASP A 140 -1.17 -8.19 -21.02
CA ASP A 140 -1.57 -8.24 -22.42
C ASP A 140 -2.10 -6.87 -22.83
N MET A 141 -1.20 -5.98 -23.25
CA MET A 141 -1.63 -4.83 -24.03
C MET A 141 -2.07 -5.38 -25.39
N SER A 142 -3.38 -5.35 -25.66
CA SER A 142 -3.92 -5.65 -26.99
C SER A 142 -3.12 -4.89 -28.05
N ALA A 143 -2.73 -5.56 -29.14
CA ALA A 143 -1.83 -5.08 -30.20
C ALA A 143 -2.19 -3.73 -30.88
N GLY A 144 -3.22 -3.02 -30.44
CA GLY A 144 -3.65 -1.71 -30.94
C GLY A 144 -3.55 -0.54 -29.95
N ARG A 145 -2.97 -0.71 -28.74
CA ARG A 145 -2.66 0.42 -27.84
C ARG A 145 -1.15 0.65 -27.77
N ASP A 146 -0.66 1.48 -28.67
CA ASP A 146 0.71 1.98 -28.68
C ASP A 146 0.84 3.11 -27.64
N LEU A 147 0.71 2.76 -26.36
CA LEU A 147 1.00 3.72 -25.28
C LEU A 147 2.52 3.89 -25.22
N PRO A 148 3.06 5.11 -25.35
CA PRO A 148 4.48 5.33 -25.20
C PRO A 148 4.92 4.88 -23.80
N GLN A 149 6.11 4.30 -23.75
CA GLN A 149 6.69 3.88 -22.49
C GLN A 149 6.84 5.11 -21.57
N PRO A 150 6.42 5.00 -20.30
CA PRO A 150 6.48 6.11 -19.38
C PRO A 150 7.93 6.47 -19.11
N SER A 151 8.27 7.75 -19.12
CA SER A 151 9.61 8.20 -18.74
C SER A 151 9.86 8.03 -17.23
N PRO A 152 11.13 8.02 -16.77
CA PRO A 152 11.45 7.98 -15.34
C PRO A 152 10.87 9.16 -14.56
N ASP A 153 10.71 10.33 -15.20
CA ASP A 153 10.08 11.50 -14.58
C ASP A 153 8.56 11.36 -14.46
N GLU A 154 7.88 10.74 -15.43
CA GLU A 154 6.47 10.37 -15.29
C GLU A 154 6.25 9.35 -14.18
N MET A 155 7.11 8.34 -14.08
CA MET A 155 7.08 7.37 -12.98
C MET A 155 7.24 8.06 -11.62
N ALA A 156 8.19 8.99 -11.52
CA ALA A 156 8.41 9.76 -10.30
C ALA A 156 7.22 10.67 -9.95
N ALA A 157 6.58 11.29 -10.94
CA ALA A 157 5.39 12.11 -10.74
C ALA A 157 4.18 11.27 -10.28
N ASP A 158 3.95 10.11 -10.90
CA ASP A 158 2.87 9.19 -10.53
C ASP A 158 3.09 8.63 -9.11
N LEU A 159 4.34 8.36 -8.71
CA LEU A 159 4.68 7.99 -7.34
C LEU A 159 4.52 9.15 -6.35
N LYS A 160 4.85 10.37 -6.76
CA LYS A 160 4.65 11.56 -5.94
C LYS A 160 3.18 11.75 -5.58
N ALA A 161 2.26 11.48 -6.52
CA ALA A 161 0.83 11.53 -6.24
C ALA A 161 0.40 10.60 -5.10
N LEU A 162 1.00 9.41 -5.00
CA LEU A 162 0.78 8.47 -3.89
C LEU A 162 1.31 9.02 -2.55
N ASP A 163 2.50 9.62 -2.55
CA ASP A 163 3.10 10.19 -1.34
C ASP A 163 2.35 11.45 -0.86
N ASP A 164 1.94 12.32 -1.79
CA ASP A 164 1.12 13.49 -1.50
C ASP A 164 -0.24 13.08 -0.92
N PHE A 165 -0.89 12.07 -1.52
CA PHE A 165 -2.13 11.50 -0.99
C PHE A 165 -1.95 10.99 0.44
N ARG A 166 -0.87 10.23 0.70
CA ARG A 166 -0.54 9.74 2.05
C ARG A 166 -0.42 10.88 3.06
N ILE A 167 0.32 11.94 2.70
CA ILE A 167 0.54 13.11 3.55
C ILE A 167 -0.78 13.84 3.87
N GLU A 168 -1.63 14.05 2.87
CA GLU A 168 -2.90 14.76 3.06
C GLU A 168 -3.88 13.98 3.95
N ILE A 169 -3.98 12.66 3.78
CA ILE A 169 -4.82 11.82 4.67
C ILE A 169 -4.24 11.81 6.10
N ASP A 170 -2.92 11.70 6.26
CA ASP A 170 -2.25 11.75 7.57
C ASP A 170 -2.44 13.09 8.30
N LYS A 171 -2.61 14.19 7.55
CA LYS A 171 -2.97 15.49 8.10
C LYS A 171 -4.44 15.51 8.54
N ARG A 172 -5.34 15.06 7.67
CA ARG A 172 -6.80 15.08 7.90
C ARG A 172 -7.22 14.24 9.11
N LYS A 173 -6.62 13.06 9.28
CA LYS A 173 -6.98 12.13 10.37
C LYS A 173 -6.85 12.76 11.76
N LYS A 174 -5.90 13.70 11.96
CA LYS A 174 -5.70 14.36 13.26
C LYS A 174 -6.92 15.20 13.62
N ALA A 175 -7.46 15.95 12.66
CA ALA A 175 -8.66 16.74 12.85
C ALA A 175 -9.90 15.84 13.09
N THR A 176 -10.04 14.77 12.30
CA THR A 176 -11.12 13.80 12.46
C THR A 176 -11.11 13.13 13.84
N SER A 177 -9.93 12.70 14.29
CA SER A 177 -9.73 12.08 15.60
C SER A 177 -10.11 13.01 16.75
N ALA A 178 -9.70 14.28 16.67
CA ALA A 178 -10.05 15.29 17.66
C ALA A 178 -11.57 15.55 17.71
N ALA A 179 -12.20 15.68 16.53
CA ALA A 179 -13.64 15.90 16.44
C ALA A 179 -14.46 14.73 17.02
N ARG A 180 -14.07 13.48 16.73
CA ARG A 180 -14.79 12.30 17.22
C ARG A 180 -14.52 12.01 18.69
N SER A 181 -13.31 12.28 19.19
CA SER A 181 -13.01 12.17 20.63
C SER A 181 -13.87 13.11 21.49
N ALA A 182 -14.30 14.25 20.93
CA ALA A 182 -15.22 15.18 21.60
C ALA A 182 -16.68 14.66 21.64
N LEU A 183 -17.07 13.76 20.73
CA LEU A 183 -18.38 13.11 20.76
C LEU A 183 -18.45 12.01 21.82
N GLU A 184 -17.33 11.32 22.05
CA GLU A 184 -17.21 10.24 23.04
C GLU A 184 -17.19 10.77 24.48
N ASN A 185 -16.79 12.03 24.68
CA ASN A 185 -16.73 12.70 25.99
C ASN A 185 -17.65 13.93 25.98
N PRO A 186 -18.98 13.78 26.12
CA PRO A 186 -19.87 14.93 26.14
C PRO A 186 -19.49 15.87 27.30
N VAL A 187 -19.33 17.16 27.00
CA VAL A 187 -19.12 18.21 28.00
C VAL A 187 -20.23 18.08 29.03
N GLY A 188 -19.86 17.79 30.28
CA GLY A 188 -20.82 17.54 31.36
C GLY A 188 -21.90 18.63 31.41
N ALA A 189 -23.17 18.22 31.43
CA ALA A 189 -24.29 19.14 31.51
C ALA A 189 -24.06 20.11 32.67
N LYS A 190 -23.99 21.41 32.39
CA LYS A 190 -24.08 22.42 33.45
C LYS A 190 -25.48 22.29 34.05
N LEU A 191 -25.56 21.80 35.27
CA LEU A 191 -26.75 21.89 36.10
C LEU A 191 -27.11 23.39 36.18
N ILE A 192 -28.29 23.74 35.67
CA ILE A 192 -28.91 25.07 35.82
C ILE A 192 -29.53 25.13 37.20
#